data_AF-A0A8J7PTN4-F1
#
_entry.id   AF-A0A8J7PTN4-F1
#
_cell.length_a   1.000
_cell.length_b   1.000
_cell.length_c   1.000
_cell.angle_alpha   90.00
_cell.angle_beta   90.00
_cell.angle_gamma   90.00
#
_symmetry.space_group_name_H-M   'P 1'
#
loop_
_entity.id
_entity.type
_entity.pdbx_description
1 polymer ?
#
loop_
_entity_poly.entity_id
_entity_poly.type
_entity_poly.pdbx_seq_one_letter_code
_entity_poly.pdbx_strand_id
1 'polypeptide(L)'
;MTFYVGTSGYSYPAWKGSFYPKDLPTKQMLCYYADHFPAVEINSTFRGVPKVSVLEGWVAEVPAGFRFALKAPQRITHIKRLKDVGQPVAEFLEVAATLKKRLGPLLFQLPPNFKKDVPRLRDF
;
A
#
# COMPACT_ATOMS: atom_id res chain seq x y z
N MET A 1 5.72 -13.39 -19.67
CA MET A 1 6.04 -12.82 -18.34
C MET A 1 5.19 -11.57 -18.15
N THR A 2 4.45 -11.45 -17.04
CA THR A 2 3.54 -10.32 -16.79
C THR A 2 4.22 -9.32 -15.86
N PHE A 3 4.24 -8.04 -16.23
CA PHE A 3 4.83 -6.97 -15.44
C PHE A 3 3.76 -6.01 -14.93
N TYR A 4 3.89 -5.59 -13.67
CA TYR A 4 3.04 -4.59 -13.04
C TYR A 4 3.88 -3.34 -12.78
N VAL A 5 3.53 -2.24 -13.44
CA VAL A 5 4.22 -0.96 -13.31
C VAL A 5 3.26 0.05 -12.67
N GLY A 6 3.80 0.89 -11.79
CA GLY A 6 3.01 1.86 -11.03
C GLY A 6 3.92 2.80 -10.25
N THR A 7 3.31 3.55 -9.34
CA THR A 7 3.96 4.57 -8.52
C THR A 7 3.75 4.32 -7.04
N SER A 8 4.58 4.94 -6.22
CA SER A 8 4.48 4.94 -4.75
C SER A 8 3.38 5.87 -4.23
N GLY A 9 2.15 5.61 -4.65
CA GLY A 9 0.94 6.38 -4.34
C GLY A 9 0.31 6.96 -5.60
N TYR A 10 -0.95 7.39 -5.49
CA TYR A 10 -1.71 7.97 -6.61
C TYR A 10 -2.28 9.37 -6.28
N SER A 11 -2.64 9.65 -5.03
CA SER A 11 -3.39 10.86 -4.67
C SER A 11 -2.49 12.09 -4.42
N TYR A 12 -1.97 12.70 -5.49
CA TYR A 12 -1.13 13.90 -5.43
C TYR A 12 -1.77 15.11 -6.13
N PRO A 13 -2.13 16.18 -5.41
CA PRO A 13 -2.67 17.40 -6.04
C PRO A 13 -1.73 18.03 -7.07
N ALA A 14 -0.42 17.90 -6.87
CA ALA A 14 0.62 18.39 -7.79
C ALA A 14 0.59 17.71 -9.17
N TRP A 15 -0.11 16.58 -9.32
CA TRP A 15 -0.27 15.89 -10.60
C TRP A 15 -1.47 16.39 -11.42
N LYS A 16 -2.29 17.29 -10.85
CA LYS A 16 -3.38 17.94 -11.60
C LYS A 16 -2.83 18.89 -12.66
N GLY A 17 -3.34 18.77 -13.88
CA GLY A 17 -2.90 19.52 -15.05
C GLY A 17 -1.79 18.85 -15.86
N SER A 18 -1.01 17.94 -15.25
CA SER A 18 0.06 17.21 -15.95
C SER A 18 -0.31 15.76 -16.22
N PHE A 19 -0.84 15.05 -15.22
CA PHE A 19 -1.30 13.67 -15.35
C PHE A 19 -2.81 13.56 -15.13
N TYR A 20 -3.34 14.19 -14.07
CA TYR A 20 -4.78 14.26 -13.83
C TYR A 20 -5.40 15.46 -14.54
N PRO A 21 -6.67 15.39 -15.00
CA PRO A 21 -7.43 16.56 -15.38
C PRO A 21 -7.44 17.61 -14.27
N LYS A 22 -7.36 18.88 -14.64
CA LYS A 22 -7.23 20.01 -13.69
C LYS A 22 -8.31 20.00 -12.62
N ASP A 23 -9.55 19.70 -13.02
CA ASP A 23 -10.72 19.74 -12.16
C ASP A 23 -11.14 18.35 -11.65
N LEU A 24 -10.28 17.32 -11.80
CA LEU A 24 -10.59 15.97 -11.35
C LEU A 24 -10.86 15.94 -9.83
N PRO A 25 -12.01 15.46 -9.36
CA PRO A 25 -12.26 15.28 -7.93
C PRO A 25 -11.28 14.28 -7.31
N THR A 26 -10.79 14.56 -6.09
CA THR A 26 -9.82 13.67 -5.40
C THR A 26 -10.35 12.24 -5.26
N LYS A 27 -11.65 12.08 -5.02
CA LYS A 27 -12.31 10.77 -4.92
C LYS A 27 -12.31 9.95 -6.22
N GLN A 28 -12.01 10.56 -7.36
CA GLN A 28 -11.91 9.87 -8.66
C GLN A 28 -10.46 9.59 -9.07
N MET A 29 -9.47 10.06 -8.30
CA MET A 29 -8.06 9.91 -8.66
C MET A 29 -7.62 8.45 -8.77
N LEU A 30 -8.13 7.55 -7.92
CA LEU A 30 -7.77 6.14 -7.99
C LEU A 30 -8.32 5.47 -9.26
N CYS A 31 -9.61 5.68 -9.55
CA CYS A 31 -10.22 5.18 -10.79
C CYS A 31 -9.46 5.68 -12.02
N TYR A 32 -9.21 7.00 -12.11
CA TYR A 32 -8.44 7.58 -13.23
C TYR A 32 -7.03 7.01 -13.32
N TYR A 33 -6.34 6.87 -12.18
CA TYR A 33 -5.00 6.27 -12.13
C TYR A 33 -5.01 4.83 -12.64
N ALA A 34 -6.03 4.05 -12.27
CA ALA A 34 -6.16 2.65 -12.63
C ALA A 34 -6.48 2.41 -14.12
N ASP A 35 -6.92 3.44 -14.84
CA ASP A 35 -7.06 3.41 -16.31
C ASP A 35 -5.70 3.52 -17.02
N HIS A 36 -4.66 4.02 -16.34
CA HIS A 36 -3.35 4.29 -16.93
C HIS A 36 -2.26 3.34 -16.42
N PHE A 37 -2.35 2.88 -15.18
CA PHE A 37 -1.37 1.98 -14.56
C PHE A 37 -2.05 0.71 -14.02
N PRO A 38 -1.44 -0.47 -14.17
CA PRO A 38 -1.99 -1.72 -13.67
C PRO A 38 -1.72 -1.96 -12.17
N ALA A 39 -0.95 -1.12 -11.50
CA ALA A 39 -0.64 -1.29 -10.08
C ALA A 39 -0.31 0.02 -9.36
N VAL A 40 -0.42 0.02 -8.04
CA VAL A 40 0.03 1.12 -7.17
C VAL A 40 0.54 0.59 -5.84
N GLU A 41 1.55 1.26 -5.27
CA GLU A 41 1.92 1.07 -3.87
C GLU A 41 1.18 2.08 -2.98
N ILE A 42 0.46 1.58 -1.98
CA ILE A 42 -0.20 2.40 -0.97
C ILE A 42 0.76 2.63 0.20
N ASN A 43 1.14 3.89 0.36
CA ASN A 43 2.04 4.34 1.43
C ASN A 43 1.33 4.98 2.62
N SER A 44 0.05 5.34 2.50
CA SER A 44 -0.72 5.91 3.61
C SER A 44 -0.83 4.94 4.80
N THR A 45 -0.82 3.63 4.53
CA THR A 45 -0.80 2.55 5.52
C THR A 45 0.41 2.60 6.46
N PHE A 46 1.51 3.26 6.05
CA PHE A 46 2.68 3.48 6.88
C PHE A 46 2.34 4.23 8.17
N ARG A 47 1.37 5.16 8.12
CA ARG A 47 0.92 5.92 9.30
C ARG A 47 -0.11 5.19 10.15
N GLY A 48 -0.79 4.19 9.60
CA GLY A 48 -1.81 3.41 10.31
C GLY A 48 -2.59 2.51 9.36
N VAL A 49 -3.13 1.41 9.89
CA VAL A 49 -3.93 0.47 9.10
C VAL A 49 -5.29 1.11 8.78
N PRO A 50 -5.73 1.16 7.51
CA PRO A 50 -7.04 1.71 7.16
C PRO A 50 -8.17 0.81 7.66
N LYS A 51 -9.40 1.32 7.67
CA LYS A 51 -10.59 0.48 7.88
C LYS A 51 -10.80 -0.43 6.68
N VAL A 52 -11.37 -1.61 6.90
CA VAL A 52 -11.75 -2.57 5.84
C VAL A 52 -12.58 -1.91 4.74
N SER A 53 -13.56 -1.08 5.11
CA SER A 53 -14.43 -0.37 4.15
C SER A 53 -13.68 0.55 3.18
N VAL A 54 -12.50 1.06 3.56
CA VAL A 54 -11.65 1.85 2.66
C VAL A 54 -11.07 0.96 1.56
N LEU A 55 -10.59 -0.23 1.92
CA LEU A 55 -10.04 -1.19 0.96
C LEU A 55 -11.13 -1.76 0.05
N GLU A 56 -12.34 -1.99 0.58
CA GLU A 56 -13.49 -2.38 -0.24
C GLU A 56 -13.82 -1.30 -1.28
N GLY A 57 -13.77 -0.02 -0.89
CA GLY A 57 -13.89 1.11 -1.82
C GLY A 57 -12.82 1.07 -2.92
N TRP A 58 -11.54 0.88 -2.57
CA TRP A 58 -10.46 0.75 -3.55
C TRP A 58 -10.67 -0.41 -4.52
N VAL A 59 -11.13 -1.56 -4.03
CA VAL A 59 -11.42 -2.74 -4.85
C VAL A 59 -12.53 -2.47 -5.87
N ALA A 60 -13.54 -1.66 -5.50
CA ALA A 60 -14.65 -1.28 -6.36
C ALA A 60 -14.24 -0.26 -7.44
N GLU A 61 -13.25 0.57 -7.17
CA GLU A 61 -12.79 1.64 -8.09
C GLU A 61 -11.81 1.18 -9.16
N VAL A 62 -11.24 -0.03 -9.06
CA VAL A 62 -10.18 -0.48 -9.98
C VAL A 62 -10.54 -1.73 -10.78
N PRO A 63 -9.98 -1.92 -12.00
CA PRO A 63 -10.18 -3.13 -12.80
C PRO A 63 -9.79 -4.41 -12.07
N ALA A 64 -10.34 -5.56 -12.51
CA ALA A 64 -10.10 -6.86 -11.88
C ALA A 64 -8.62 -7.29 -11.90
N GLY A 65 -7.86 -6.85 -12.90
CA GLY A 65 -6.43 -7.14 -13.07
C GLY A 65 -5.50 -6.24 -12.25
N PHE A 66 -6.01 -5.18 -11.63
CA PHE A 66 -5.19 -4.21 -10.90
C PHE A 66 -4.52 -4.83 -9.66
N ARG A 67 -3.35 -4.30 -9.27
CA ARG A 67 -2.59 -4.76 -8.10
C ARG A 67 -2.25 -3.63 -7.13
N PHE A 68 -2.51 -3.87 -5.86
CA PHE A 68 -2.07 -2.98 -4.78
C PHE A 68 -0.89 -3.60 -4.05
N ALA A 69 0.22 -2.89 -3.94
CA ALA A 69 1.24 -3.17 -2.94
C ALA A 69 0.92 -2.36 -1.68
N LEU A 70 0.94 -2.97 -0.49
CA LEU A 70 0.68 -2.23 0.76
C LEU A 70 1.95 -2.13 1.60
N LYS A 71 2.29 -0.91 2.04
CA LYS A 71 3.41 -0.69 2.95
C LYS A 71 3.00 -0.99 4.39
N ALA A 72 3.82 -1.77 5.10
CA ALA A 72 3.56 -2.09 6.50
C ALA A 72 3.59 -0.82 7.38
N PRO A 73 2.72 -0.73 8.41
CA PRO A 73 2.72 0.37 9.37
C PRO A 73 4.08 0.60 10.03
N GLN A 74 4.46 1.87 10.22
CA GLN A 74 5.72 2.28 10.88
C GLN A 74 5.84 1.74 12.31
N ARG A 75 4.71 1.47 12.98
CA ARG A 75 4.70 0.85 14.30
C ARG A 75 5.41 -0.51 14.29
N ILE A 76 5.34 -1.25 13.19
CA ILE A 76 5.98 -2.56 13.01
C ILE A 76 7.47 -2.38 12.67
N THR A 77 7.77 -1.62 11.62
CA THR A 77 9.12 -1.57 11.03
C THR A 77 10.05 -0.54 11.65
N HIS A 78 9.55 0.63 12.04
CA HIS A 78 10.36 1.76 12.51
C HIS A 78 10.36 1.90 14.04
N ILE A 79 9.20 1.72 14.68
CA ILE A 79 9.05 1.90 16.13
C ILE A 79 9.42 0.62 16.88
N LYS A 80 8.66 -0.48 16.67
CA LYS A 80 8.94 -1.77 17.31
C LYS A 80 10.09 -2.53 16.66
N ARG A 81 10.54 -2.11 15.47
CA ARG A 81 11.72 -2.67 14.79
C ARG A 81 11.64 -4.20 14.69
N LEU A 82 10.47 -4.70 14.28
CA LEU A 82 10.15 -6.13 14.13
C LEU A 82 10.10 -6.95 15.43
N LYS A 83 10.21 -6.32 16.61
CA LYS A 83 10.16 -7.01 17.90
C LYS A 83 8.76 -7.02 18.50
N ASP A 84 8.27 -8.20 18.88
CA ASP A 84 6.98 -8.39 19.57
C ASP A 84 5.81 -7.72 18.80
N VAL A 85 5.76 -8.03 17.50
CA VAL A 85 4.83 -7.44 16.50
C VAL A 85 3.78 -8.41 15.97
N GLY A 86 3.63 -9.62 16.53
CA GLY A 86 2.69 -10.63 16.03
C GLY A 86 1.26 -10.10 15.87
N GLN A 87 0.70 -9.46 16.90
CA GLN A 87 -0.62 -8.85 16.83
C GLN A 87 -0.73 -7.73 15.77
N PRO A 88 0.11 -6.67 15.76
CA PRO A 88 -0.03 -5.60 14.77
C PRO A 88 0.25 -6.06 13.34
N VAL A 89 1.01 -7.14 13.13
CA VAL A 89 1.15 -7.82 11.84
C VAL A 89 -0.14 -8.53 11.47
N ALA A 90 -0.72 -9.34 12.37
CA ALA A 90 -1.98 -10.05 12.13
C ALA A 90 -3.12 -9.08 11.74
N GLU A 91 -3.28 -7.98 12.48
CA GLU A 91 -4.26 -6.91 12.16
C GLU A 91 -4.04 -6.32 10.75
N PHE A 92 -2.78 -6.10 10.36
CA PHE A 92 -2.45 -5.58 9.04
C PHE A 92 -2.74 -6.60 7.94
N LEU A 93 -2.42 -7.88 8.16
CA LEU A 93 -2.67 -8.96 7.22
C LEU A 93 -4.17 -9.19 7.01
N GLU A 94 -4.96 -9.16 8.08
CA GLU A 94 -6.42 -9.30 8.02
C GLU A 94 -7.04 -8.21 7.16
N VAL A 95 -6.66 -6.95 7.40
CA VAL A 95 -7.12 -5.84 6.57
C VAL A 95 -6.66 -5.99 5.13
N ALA A 96 -5.38 -6.29 4.89
CA ALA A 96 -4.82 -6.50 3.55
C ALA A 96 -5.56 -7.59 2.74
N ALA A 97 -6.02 -8.65 3.41
CA ALA A 97 -6.77 -9.75 2.79
C ALA A 97 -8.07 -9.29 2.10
N THR A 98 -8.63 -8.14 2.50
CA THR A 98 -9.79 -7.50 1.85
C THR A 98 -9.58 -7.27 0.35
N LEU A 99 -8.32 -7.04 -0.08
CA LEU A 99 -7.98 -6.81 -1.48
C LEU A 99 -8.07 -8.08 -2.35
N LYS A 100 -8.17 -9.27 -1.74
CA LYS A 100 -8.33 -10.57 -2.41
C LYS A 100 -7.34 -10.75 -3.55
N LYS A 101 -7.83 -11.04 -4.76
CA LYS A 101 -7.02 -11.24 -5.96
C LYS A 101 -6.21 -10.00 -6.37
N ARG A 102 -6.56 -8.79 -5.89
CA ARG A 102 -5.86 -7.53 -6.18
C ARG A 102 -4.72 -7.25 -5.19
N LEU A 103 -4.57 -8.06 -4.14
CA LEU A 103 -3.43 -7.95 -3.22
C LEU A 103 -2.14 -8.35 -3.96
N GLY A 104 -1.22 -7.41 -4.10
CA GLY A 104 0.15 -7.62 -4.53
C GLY A 104 1.09 -7.83 -3.33
N PRO A 105 2.35 -7.40 -3.42
CA PRO A 105 3.30 -7.58 -2.32
C PRO A 105 2.98 -6.69 -1.11
N LEU A 106 3.39 -7.16 0.07
CA LEU A 106 3.44 -6.36 1.28
C LEU A 106 4.87 -5.85 1.49
N LEU A 107 5.05 -4.54 1.59
CA LEU A 107 6.36 -3.93 1.74
C LEU A 107 6.67 -3.69 3.22
N PHE A 108 7.66 -4.42 3.75
CA PHE A 108 8.27 -4.15 5.06
C PHE A 108 9.58 -3.38 4.88
N GLN A 109 9.48 -2.07 4.65
CA GLN A 109 10.65 -1.20 4.58
C GLN A 109 11.15 -0.84 5.98
N LEU A 110 12.44 -1.10 6.24
CA LEU A 110 13.11 -0.80 7.52
C LEU A 110 13.72 0.62 7.52
N PRO A 111 13.89 1.25 8.70
CA PRO A 111 14.50 2.57 8.78
C PRO A 111 15.98 2.53 8.36
N PRO A 112 16.56 3.65 7.90
CA PRO A 112 17.94 3.71 7.39
C PRO A 112 19.01 3.38 8.44
N ASN A 113 18.68 3.52 9.73
CA ASN A 113 19.56 3.17 10.85
C ASN A 113 19.37 1.72 11.34
N PHE A 114 18.62 0.89 10.61
CA PHE A 114 18.49 -0.53 10.89
C PHE A 114 19.67 -1.29 10.28
N LYS A 115 20.64 -1.66 11.11
CA LYS A 115 21.77 -2.50 10.69
C LYS A 115 21.29 -3.94 10.46
N LYS A 116 21.98 -4.66 9.56
CA LYS A 116 21.72 -6.07 9.28
C LYS A 116 21.66 -6.86 10.59
N ASP A 117 20.51 -7.48 10.85
CA ASP A 117 20.25 -8.31 12.01
C ASP A 117 19.49 -9.55 11.54
N VAL A 118 20.23 -10.61 11.23
CA VAL A 118 19.66 -11.85 10.66
C VAL A 118 18.79 -12.60 11.67
N PRO A 119 19.18 -12.75 12.95
CA PRO A 119 18.30 -13.33 13.96
C PRO A 119 16.95 -12.60 14.04
N ARG A 120 16.97 -11.26 14.13
CA ARG A 120 15.73 -10.47 14.17
C ARG A 120 14.83 -10.68 12.96
N LEU A 121 15.40 -10.79 11.77
CA LEU A 121 14.64 -11.02 10.53
C LEU A 121 14.12 -12.46 10.41
N ARG A 122 14.77 -13.43 11.05
CA ARG A 122 14.34 -14.83 11.06
C ARG A 122 13.20 -15.06 12.06
N ASP A 123 13.25 -14.37 13.19
CA ASP A 123 12.24 -14.49 14.25
C ASP A 123 10.94 -13.71 13.93
N PHE A 124 11.02 -12.75 13.01
CA PHE A 124 9.90 -11.95 12.49
C PHE A 124 9.13 -12.70 11.40
#